data_AF-D6X9Z8-F1
#
_entry.id   AF-D6X9Z8-F1
#
_cell.length_a   1.000
_cell.length_b   1.000
_cell.length_c   1.000
_cell.angle_alpha   90.00
_cell.angle_beta   90.00
_cell.angle_gamma   90.00
#
_symmetry.space_group_name_H-M   'P 1'
#
loop_
_entity.id
_entity.type
_entity.pdbx_description
1 polymer ?
#
loop_
_entity_poly.entity_id
_entity_poly.type
_entity_poly.pdbx_seq_one_letter_code
_entity_poly.pdbx_strand_id
1 'polypeptide(L)'
;TEPVAVLEAYERLGGFPYDIPVLTGRAYKDVAEYAVDPGTLGRYTQEQLDHPTSRVTPSDEHTEMDWVWGHDLTDGRALLVPADHAFYQYEYAFRRDRRAARAVGPHERKHYFYESSSGCAVGANLEEAALHSLFELAERDAFLTCWYRARPLPYIPESSITDPTSRAMIELVRARGFDVHLLVATRDIALPVVWVLAVNRRNPFPATFSSAGSGADPRSAIRGALREVAQLVTNPVDWTREQVEPMVEDPWLVQELEDHVRFSSLPETRERATVTLGGPAVALEEAFPGWPQRLARESGGDVRGALDFVRSLFADAGLDQVVLVDQTSREHADAGISVARAVVPGIVPMCFGHAQQRLAGLPRLEAALRGTGRSNGPSPTTRTPTRDGAHRTPRRVRDRPRLPGRPAGARGRQQHRPRTALVRVRRRRRRTGRAGVDVDARAAAGRSRPAPAAARPGRPHDPAAGHGGPPGTHAVPTGPRRPGADGWRCGLRRPRAGGRHSRPRRLPSDRPARPGARHRVRAAAA
;
A
#
# COMPACT_ATOMS: atom_id res chain seq x y z
N THR A 1 -17.67 2.70 0.49
CA THR A 1 -19.00 2.17 0.13
C THR A 1 -18.93 0.66 0.27
N GLU A 2 -20.06 -0.03 0.45
CA GLU A 2 -20.08 -1.49 0.59
C GLU A 2 -19.35 -2.22 -0.55
N PRO A 3 -19.55 -1.89 -1.85
CA PRO A 3 -18.83 -2.54 -2.94
C PRO A 3 -17.30 -2.38 -2.86
N VAL A 4 -16.81 -1.20 -2.49
CA VAL A 4 -15.36 -0.95 -2.34
C VAL A 4 -14.79 -1.81 -1.21
N ALA A 5 -15.48 -1.89 -0.08
CA ALA A 5 -15.04 -2.71 1.05
C ALA A 5 -15.02 -4.22 0.71
N VAL A 6 -15.99 -4.69 -0.08
CA VAL A 6 -16.01 -6.08 -0.56
C VAL A 6 -14.84 -6.35 -1.51
N LEU A 7 -14.62 -5.48 -2.50
CA LEU A 7 -13.51 -5.63 -3.45
C LEU A 7 -12.15 -5.57 -2.76
N GLU A 8 -11.97 -4.67 -1.79
CA GLU A 8 -10.75 -4.62 -0.99
C GLU A 8 -10.54 -5.91 -0.19
N ALA A 9 -11.60 -6.51 0.38
CA ALA A 9 -11.49 -7.79 1.06
C ALA A 9 -11.03 -8.93 0.13
N TYR A 10 -11.48 -8.92 -1.13
CA TYR A 10 -10.97 -9.85 -2.15
C TYR A 10 -9.51 -9.56 -2.49
N GLU A 11 -9.11 -8.30 -2.71
CA GLU A 11 -7.68 -7.95 -2.90
C GLU A 11 -6.82 -8.50 -1.74
N ARG A 12 -7.26 -8.32 -0.48
CA ARG A 12 -6.52 -8.83 0.70
C ARG A 12 -6.43 -10.35 0.72
N LEU A 13 -7.41 -11.06 0.17
CA LEU A 13 -7.36 -12.52 0.07
C LEU A 13 -6.21 -12.97 -0.85
N GLY A 14 -5.90 -12.21 -1.91
CA GLY A 14 -4.74 -12.45 -2.80
C GLY A 14 -3.37 -12.27 -2.14
N GLY A 15 -3.31 -11.70 -0.93
CA GLY A 15 -2.06 -11.43 -0.21
C GLY A 15 -1.25 -12.67 0.23
N PHE A 16 -1.73 -13.89 -0.04
CA PHE A 16 -1.07 -15.16 0.30
C PHE A 16 -1.08 -16.15 -0.88
N PRO A 17 0.02 -16.88 -1.15
CA PRO A 17 0.15 -17.73 -2.34
C PRO A 17 -0.50 -19.12 -2.12
N TYR A 18 -1.83 -19.17 -2.01
CA TYR A 18 -2.58 -20.41 -1.75
C TYR A 18 -2.29 -21.50 -2.80
N ASP A 19 -2.83 -21.33 -4.01
CA ASP A 19 -2.67 -22.29 -5.12
C ASP A 19 -1.49 -21.93 -6.04
N ILE A 20 -0.83 -20.80 -5.77
CA ILE A 20 0.22 -20.24 -6.61
C ILE A 20 1.53 -21.02 -6.39
N PRO A 21 2.19 -21.52 -7.46
CA PRO A 21 3.46 -22.23 -7.34
C PRO A 21 4.55 -21.35 -6.71
N VAL A 22 5.25 -21.91 -5.72
CA VAL A 22 6.38 -21.27 -5.04
C VAL A 22 7.62 -22.13 -5.27
N LEU A 23 8.67 -21.56 -5.85
CA LEU A 23 9.99 -22.18 -5.98
C LEU A 23 10.75 -21.98 -4.66
N THR A 24 11.04 -23.07 -3.96
CA THR A 24 11.56 -22.99 -2.60
C THR A 24 13.08 -23.14 -2.50
N GLY A 25 13.68 -22.51 -1.48
CA GLY A 25 15.08 -22.72 -1.08
C GLY A 25 16.07 -22.48 -2.22
N ARG A 26 16.03 -21.28 -2.80
CA ARG A 26 17.02 -20.84 -3.81
C ARG A 26 17.64 -19.53 -3.38
N ALA A 27 18.97 -19.44 -3.47
CA ALA A 27 19.69 -18.20 -3.27
C ALA A 27 19.62 -17.33 -4.53
N TYR A 28 19.65 -16.00 -4.38
CA TYR A 28 19.60 -15.09 -5.52
C TYR A 28 20.72 -15.36 -6.52
N LYS A 29 21.95 -15.63 -6.06
CA LYS A 29 23.08 -15.96 -6.95
C LYS A 29 22.80 -17.10 -7.94
N ASP A 30 21.93 -18.05 -7.58
CA ASP A 30 21.63 -19.24 -8.38
C ASP A 30 20.50 -18.97 -9.39
N VAL A 31 19.74 -17.89 -9.18
CA VAL A 31 18.58 -17.50 -9.99
C VAL A 31 18.69 -16.12 -10.64
N ALA A 32 19.83 -15.44 -10.47
CA ALA A 32 20.02 -14.03 -10.80
C ALA A 32 19.69 -13.67 -12.25
N GLU A 33 19.93 -14.58 -13.20
CA GLU A 33 19.64 -14.34 -14.61
C GLU A 33 18.14 -14.16 -14.90
N TYR A 34 17.27 -14.75 -14.08
CA TYR A 34 15.82 -14.82 -14.27
C TYR A 34 15.06 -14.34 -13.03
N ALA A 35 15.67 -13.51 -12.19
CA ALA A 35 15.07 -12.97 -10.98
C ALA A 35 15.20 -11.44 -10.91
N VAL A 36 14.24 -10.80 -10.25
CA VAL A 36 14.39 -9.41 -9.81
C VAL A 36 15.47 -9.37 -8.74
N ASP A 37 16.45 -8.48 -8.90
CA ASP A 37 17.51 -8.26 -7.92
C ASP A 37 16.91 -7.75 -6.60
N PRO A 38 16.96 -8.52 -5.50
CA PRO A 38 16.37 -8.10 -4.23
C PRO A 38 16.99 -6.82 -3.66
N GLY A 39 18.25 -6.50 -4.02
CA GLY A 39 18.94 -5.28 -3.61
C GLY A 39 18.35 -4.01 -4.22
N THR A 40 17.63 -4.13 -5.34
CA THR A 40 16.94 -3.01 -6.00
C THR A 40 15.59 -2.66 -5.37
N LEU A 41 15.08 -3.52 -4.48
CA LEU A 41 13.82 -3.30 -3.77
C LEU A 41 13.99 -2.35 -2.56
N GLY A 42 15.20 -1.82 -2.36
CA GLY A 42 15.62 -1.03 -1.20
C GLY A 42 16.29 -1.91 -0.14
N ARG A 43 17.07 -1.29 0.74
CA ARG A 43 17.83 -1.98 1.79
C ARG A 43 17.51 -1.44 3.19
N TYR A 44 17.79 -2.29 4.16
CA TYR A 44 17.77 -1.95 5.59
C TYR A 44 19.17 -1.52 6.03
N THR A 45 19.24 -0.58 6.97
CA THR A 45 20.50 -0.20 7.63
C THR A 45 20.86 -1.20 8.72
N GLN A 46 22.14 -1.28 9.09
CA GLN A 46 22.58 -2.16 10.18
C GLN A 46 21.89 -1.82 11.51
N GLU A 47 21.72 -0.53 11.80
CA GLU A 47 21.00 -0.05 12.99
C GLU A 47 19.56 -0.61 13.05
N GLN A 48 18.85 -0.62 11.93
CA GLN A 48 17.51 -1.20 11.84
C GLN A 48 17.50 -2.72 11.99
N LEU A 49 18.52 -3.42 11.48
CA LEU A 49 18.62 -4.88 11.59
C LEU A 49 18.93 -5.32 13.02
N ASP A 50 19.77 -4.56 13.73
CA ASP A 50 20.18 -4.85 15.11
C ASP A 50 19.11 -4.45 16.14
N HIS A 51 18.15 -3.62 15.76
CA HIS A 51 17.14 -3.11 16.68
C HIS A 51 16.16 -4.22 17.14
N PRO A 52 15.79 -4.32 18.44
CA PRO A 52 14.90 -5.37 18.95
C PRO A 52 13.50 -5.43 18.33
N THR A 53 13.00 -4.30 17.80
CA THR A 53 11.68 -4.25 17.11
C THR A 53 11.76 -4.65 15.64
N SER A 54 12.95 -5.00 15.15
CA SER A 54 13.14 -5.43 13.76
C SER A 54 12.49 -6.78 13.49
N ARG A 55 11.56 -6.75 12.53
CA ARG A 55 10.91 -7.95 11.98
C ARG A 55 11.57 -8.43 10.69
N VAL A 56 12.81 -8.00 10.47
CA VAL A 56 13.54 -8.29 9.26
C VAL A 56 14.58 -9.37 9.54
N THR A 57 14.67 -10.34 8.64
CA THR A 57 15.80 -11.26 8.54
C THR A 57 16.76 -10.68 7.51
N PRO A 58 18.02 -10.37 7.88
CA PRO A 58 19.03 -9.95 6.92
C PRO A 58 19.15 -10.98 5.80
N SER A 59 19.34 -10.51 4.57
CA SER A 59 19.61 -11.37 3.42
C SER A 59 20.71 -10.79 2.55
N ASP A 60 21.43 -11.69 1.91
CA ASP A 60 22.44 -11.44 0.90
C ASP A 60 22.20 -12.34 -0.32
N GLU A 61 23.08 -12.27 -1.31
CA GLU A 61 22.94 -13.07 -2.54
C GLU A 61 23.02 -14.59 -2.31
N HIS A 62 23.54 -15.05 -1.16
CA HIS A 62 23.67 -16.46 -0.79
C HIS A 62 22.51 -16.96 0.08
N THR A 63 21.69 -16.06 0.59
CA THR A 63 20.56 -16.39 1.46
C THR A 63 19.49 -17.13 0.68
N GLU A 64 19.19 -18.37 1.10
CA GLU A 64 18.09 -19.13 0.52
C GLU A 64 16.75 -18.46 0.86
N MET A 65 15.95 -18.24 -0.17
CA MET A 65 14.57 -17.77 -0.04
C MET A 65 13.65 -18.48 -1.02
N ASP A 66 12.35 -18.27 -0.83
CA ASP A 66 11.31 -18.79 -1.70
C ASP A 66 10.91 -17.71 -2.72
N TRP A 67 10.58 -18.13 -3.95
CA TRP A 67 10.35 -17.27 -5.11
C TRP A 67 9.05 -17.62 -5.82
N VAL A 68 8.46 -16.64 -6.49
CA VAL A 68 7.27 -16.82 -7.33
C VAL A 68 7.50 -16.21 -8.71
N TRP A 69 6.79 -16.71 -9.71
CA TRP A 69 6.86 -16.15 -11.06
C TRP A 69 6.01 -14.88 -11.17
N GLY A 70 6.57 -13.87 -11.82
CA GLY A 70 5.86 -12.73 -12.38
C GLY A 70 6.27 -12.50 -13.83
N HIS A 71 5.66 -11.51 -14.47
CA HIS A 71 5.91 -11.14 -15.85
C HIS A 71 6.34 -9.69 -15.95
N ASP A 72 7.50 -9.43 -16.56
CA ASP A 72 7.91 -8.07 -16.91
C ASP A 72 6.94 -7.50 -17.95
N LEU A 73 6.29 -6.39 -17.63
CA LEU A 73 5.33 -5.75 -18.51
C LEU A 73 5.98 -5.10 -19.75
N THR A 74 7.31 -5.04 -19.81
CA THR A 74 8.05 -4.48 -20.95
C THR A 74 8.09 -5.42 -22.15
N ASP A 75 8.44 -6.68 -21.92
CA ASP A 75 8.68 -7.67 -22.97
C ASP A 75 7.95 -9.00 -22.72
N GLY A 76 7.23 -9.12 -21.60
CA GLY A 76 6.52 -10.33 -21.19
C GLY A 76 7.40 -11.40 -20.56
N ARG A 77 8.70 -11.13 -20.34
CA ARG A 77 9.64 -12.11 -19.79
C ARG A 77 9.21 -12.55 -18.39
N ALA A 78 9.22 -13.86 -18.16
CA ALA A 78 9.00 -14.42 -16.83
C ALA A 78 10.22 -14.14 -15.94
N LEU A 79 9.98 -13.53 -14.78
CA LEU A 79 11.00 -13.23 -13.78
C LEU A 79 10.55 -13.74 -12.41
N LEU A 80 11.49 -14.25 -11.63
CA LEU A 80 11.27 -14.64 -10.25
C LEU A 80 11.27 -13.39 -9.36
N VAL A 81 10.30 -13.33 -8.46
CA VAL A 81 10.17 -12.30 -7.42
C VAL A 81 10.25 -13.02 -6.05
N PRO A 82 10.95 -12.46 -5.05
CA PRO A 82 10.92 -13.02 -3.69
C PRO A 82 9.47 -13.18 -3.21
N ALA A 83 9.09 -14.39 -2.76
CA ALA A 83 7.71 -14.71 -2.39
C ALA A 83 7.18 -13.81 -1.26
N ASP A 84 8.05 -13.46 -0.30
CA ASP A 84 7.76 -12.57 0.83
C ASP A 84 7.52 -11.11 0.40
N HIS A 85 8.09 -10.69 -0.74
CA HIS A 85 7.78 -9.38 -1.33
C HIS A 85 6.53 -9.45 -2.20
N ALA A 86 6.33 -10.55 -2.93
CA ALA A 86 5.17 -10.74 -3.80
C ALA A 86 3.87 -10.94 -3.02
N PHE A 87 3.91 -11.49 -1.81
CA PHE A 87 2.76 -11.82 -0.99
C PHE A 87 2.98 -11.31 0.44
N TYR A 88 2.41 -10.16 0.79
CA TYR A 88 2.67 -9.50 2.07
C TYR A 88 2.19 -10.26 3.31
N GLN A 89 1.34 -11.30 3.14
CA GLN A 89 0.94 -12.21 4.23
C GLN A 89 1.73 -13.52 4.22
N TYR A 90 2.62 -13.72 3.26
CA TYR A 90 3.51 -14.87 3.22
C TYR A 90 4.63 -14.66 4.24
N GLU A 91 5.07 -15.76 4.84
CA GLU A 91 6.11 -15.73 5.87
C GLU A 91 7.05 -16.89 5.60
N TYR A 92 8.28 -16.59 5.19
CA TYR A 92 9.23 -17.62 4.77
C TYR A 92 9.45 -18.73 5.81
N ALA A 93 9.54 -18.37 7.10
CA ALA A 93 9.78 -19.32 8.19
C ALA A 93 8.67 -20.38 8.34
N PHE A 94 7.44 -20.06 7.94
CA PHE A 94 6.28 -20.95 8.07
C PHE A 94 5.77 -21.44 6.71
N ARG A 95 6.19 -20.81 5.61
CA ARG A 95 5.76 -21.08 4.24
C ARG A 95 4.23 -21.14 4.13
N ARG A 96 3.68 -22.33 3.88
CA ARG A 96 2.24 -22.57 3.74
C ARG A 96 1.52 -22.88 5.07
N ASP A 97 2.25 -23.10 6.16
CA ASP A 97 1.66 -23.41 7.47
C ASP A 97 1.22 -22.13 8.22
N ARG A 98 0.11 -21.55 7.75
CA ARG A 98 -0.50 -20.37 8.39
C ARG A 98 -0.96 -20.62 9.82
N ARG A 99 -1.19 -21.88 10.21
CA ARG A 99 -1.60 -22.21 11.57
C ARG A 99 -0.40 -22.09 12.51
N ALA A 100 0.76 -22.59 12.09
CA ALA A 100 2.02 -22.40 12.80
C ALA A 100 2.37 -20.90 12.89
N ALA A 101 2.26 -20.16 11.78
CA ALA A 101 2.48 -18.71 11.77
C ALA A 101 1.59 -17.98 12.79
N ARG A 102 0.29 -18.28 12.83
CA ARG A 102 -0.68 -17.67 13.79
C ARG A 102 -0.45 -18.10 15.24
N ALA A 103 0.19 -19.24 15.47
CA ALA A 103 0.54 -19.68 16.81
C ALA A 103 1.71 -18.86 17.38
N VAL A 104 2.51 -18.26 16.51
CA VAL A 104 3.58 -17.32 16.86
C VAL A 104 3.00 -15.90 16.91
N GLY A 105 3.41 -15.11 17.90
CA GLY A 105 2.94 -13.74 18.06
C GLY A 105 3.34 -12.85 16.88
N PRO A 106 2.55 -11.82 16.51
CA PRO A 106 2.81 -11.01 15.32
C PRO A 106 4.19 -10.34 15.29
N HIS A 107 4.74 -10.02 16.46
CA HIS A 107 6.04 -9.37 16.63
C HIS A 107 7.24 -10.33 16.60
N GLU A 108 7.00 -11.64 16.72
CA GLU A 108 8.05 -12.68 16.67
C GLU A 108 8.30 -13.18 15.24
N ARG A 109 7.39 -12.87 14.31
CA ARG A 109 7.48 -13.25 12.91
C ARG A 109 8.49 -12.36 12.19
N LYS A 110 9.39 -12.98 11.42
CA LYS A 110 10.42 -12.29 10.64
C LYS A 110 10.27 -12.54 9.15
N HIS A 111 10.63 -11.53 8.37
CA HIS A 111 10.49 -11.44 6.92
C HIS A 111 11.82 -11.01 6.29
N TYR A 112 12.13 -11.49 5.09
CA TYR A 112 13.19 -10.87 4.27
C TYR A 112 12.75 -9.49 3.79
N PHE A 113 11.46 -9.37 3.45
CA PHE A 113 10.83 -8.12 3.03
C PHE A 113 9.58 -7.88 3.87
N TYR A 114 9.65 -6.96 4.83
CA TYR A 114 8.48 -6.58 5.62
C TYR A 114 7.56 -5.67 4.80
N GLU A 115 6.75 -6.28 3.93
CA GLU A 115 5.92 -5.59 2.97
C GLU A 115 4.53 -5.21 3.51
N SER A 116 3.99 -4.12 2.97
CA SER A 116 2.57 -3.82 3.07
C SER A 116 1.84 -4.36 1.83
N SER A 117 0.55 -4.06 1.71
CA SER A 117 -0.19 -4.30 0.48
C SER A 117 0.16 -3.34 -0.67
N SER A 118 1.28 -2.63 -0.59
CA SER A 118 1.70 -1.70 -1.64
C SER A 118 1.73 -2.38 -2.99
N GLY A 119 0.97 -1.82 -3.93
CA GLY A 119 0.89 -2.34 -5.28
C GLY A 119 0.04 -3.60 -5.40
N CYS A 120 -0.71 -4.02 -4.39
CA CYS A 120 -1.79 -5.00 -4.58
C CYS A 120 -3.02 -4.28 -5.14
N ALA A 121 -3.71 -4.88 -6.11
CA ALA A 121 -4.96 -4.34 -6.63
C ALA A 121 -5.85 -5.45 -7.19
N VAL A 122 -7.15 -5.17 -7.22
CA VAL A 122 -8.18 -6.02 -7.82
C VAL A 122 -8.77 -5.35 -9.06
N GLY A 123 -9.12 -6.15 -10.06
CA GLY A 123 -9.76 -5.70 -11.29
C GLY A 123 -10.66 -6.77 -11.89
N ALA A 124 -11.45 -6.42 -12.91
CA ALA A 124 -12.25 -7.37 -13.68
C ALA A 124 -11.39 -8.29 -14.56
N ASN A 125 -10.14 -7.90 -14.83
CA ASN A 125 -9.11 -8.70 -15.47
C ASN A 125 -7.72 -8.31 -14.95
N LEU A 126 -6.70 -9.04 -15.37
CA LEU A 126 -5.34 -8.85 -14.89
C LEU A 126 -4.74 -7.51 -15.32
N GLU A 127 -5.08 -7.01 -16.52
CA GLU A 127 -4.63 -5.72 -17.03
C GLU A 127 -5.20 -4.55 -16.22
N GLU A 128 -6.47 -4.62 -15.83
CA GLU A 128 -7.11 -3.62 -14.97
C GLU A 128 -6.52 -3.65 -13.55
N ALA A 129 -6.32 -4.85 -12.99
CA ALA A 129 -5.66 -5.01 -11.69
C ALA A 129 -4.23 -4.43 -11.73
N ALA A 130 -3.46 -4.71 -12.80
CA ALA A 130 -2.13 -4.15 -13.01
C ALA A 130 -2.15 -2.62 -13.13
N LEU A 131 -3.10 -2.06 -13.88
CA LEU A 131 -3.24 -0.62 -14.04
C LEU A 131 -3.50 0.08 -12.69
N HIS A 132 -4.40 -0.45 -11.87
CA HIS A 132 -4.68 0.08 -10.54
C HIS A 132 -3.51 -0.09 -9.57
N SER A 133 -2.80 -1.22 -9.68
CA SER A 133 -1.55 -1.44 -8.94
C SER A 133 -0.51 -0.37 -9.24
N LEU A 134 -0.33 0.03 -10.51
CA LEU A 134 0.59 1.10 -10.90
C LEU A 134 0.12 2.48 -10.46
N PHE A 135 -1.18 2.78 -10.51
CA PHE A 135 -1.69 4.04 -9.95
C PHE A 135 -1.35 4.15 -8.46
N GLU A 136 -1.62 3.11 -7.68
CA GLU A 136 -1.31 3.08 -6.25
C GLU A 136 0.20 3.22 -5.97
N LEU A 137 1.04 2.52 -6.72
CA LEU A 137 2.49 2.62 -6.56
C LEU A 137 3.00 4.04 -6.86
N ALA A 138 2.49 4.69 -7.91
CA ALA A 138 2.83 6.07 -8.22
C ALA A 138 2.38 7.05 -7.12
N GLU A 139 1.22 6.80 -6.52
CA GLU A 139 0.72 7.57 -5.38
C GLU A 139 1.65 7.50 -4.17
N ARG A 140 1.98 6.28 -3.74
CA ARG A 140 2.81 6.02 -2.55
C ARG A 140 4.21 6.59 -2.74
N ASP A 141 4.77 6.40 -3.93
CA ASP A 141 6.07 6.93 -4.29
C ASP A 141 6.10 8.47 -4.26
N ALA A 142 5.12 9.12 -4.90
CA ALA A 142 5.03 10.57 -4.96
C ALA A 142 4.77 11.17 -3.56
N PHE A 143 3.87 10.58 -2.80
CA PHE A 143 3.57 10.96 -1.41
C PHE A 143 4.81 10.87 -0.53
N LEU A 144 5.49 9.73 -0.50
CA LEU A 144 6.68 9.52 0.33
C LEU A 144 7.85 10.40 -0.11
N THR A 145 8.05 10.55 -1.42
CA THR A 145 9.07 11.46 -1.95
C THR A 145 8.81 12.89 -1.49
N CYS A 146 7.56 13.37 -1.55
CA CYS A 146 7.20 14.70 -1.03
C CYS A 146 7.41 14.80 0.48
N TRP A 147 6.97 13.79 1.23
CA TRP A 147 7.10 13.70 2.69
C TRP A 147 8.57 13.78 3.14
N TYR A 148 9.46 13.02 2.49
CA TYR A 148 10.88 13.02 2.81
C TYR A 148 11.60 14.28 2.34
N ARG A 149 11.17 14.91 1.24
CA ARG A 149 11.70 16.20 0.80
C ARG A 149 11.33 17.35 1.74
N ALA A 150 10.16 17.29 2.39
CA ALA A 150 9.67 18.29 3.34
C ALA A 150 9.82 19.72 2.81
N ARG A 151 9.22 19.99 1.65
CA ARG A 151 9.18 21.31 1.02
C ARG A 151 7.73 21.70 0.71
N PRO A 152 7.42 23.01 0.69
CA PRO A 152 6.12 23.49 0.23
C PRO A 152 5.75 22.93 -1.15
N LEU A 153 4.52 22.43 -1.27
CA LEU A 153 3.95 21.92 -2.51
C LEU A 153 2.95 22.92 -3.09
N PRO A 154 2.83 23.02 -4.42
CA PRO A 154 1.67 23.67 -5.04
C PRO A 154 0.38 23.07 -4.50
N TYR A 155 -0.67 23.87 -4.38
CA TYR A 155 -1.95 23.41 -3.85
C TYR A 155 -3.12 23.87 -4.71
N ILE A 156 -4.16 23.06 -4.73
CA ILE A 156 -5.43 23.39 -5.37
C ILE A 156 -6.33 24.05 -4.32
N PRO A 157 -6.77 25.30 -4.52
CA PRO A 157 -7.66 25.95 -3.57
C PRO A 157 -8.96 25.15 -3.41
N GLU A 158 -9.32 24.77 -2.19
CA GLU A 158 -10.55 24.00 -1.93
C GLU A 158 -11.83 24.74 -2.41
N SER A 159 -11.77 26.08 -2.48
CA SER A 159 -12.83 26.92 -3.04
C SER A 159 -13.09 26.68 -4.53
N SER A 160 -12.08 26.19 -5.27
CA SER A 160 -12.19 25.83 -6.70
C SER A 160 -12.83 24.46 -6.94
N ILE A 161 -13.01 23.65 -5.89
CA ILE A 161 -13.65 22.34 -6.02
C ILE A 161 -15.17 22.52 -6.19
N THR A 162 -15.68 22.01 -7.32
CA THR A 162 -17.09 22.08 -7.70
C THR A 162 -17.83 20.76 -7.57
N ASP A 163 -17.11 19.63 -7.44
CA ASP A 163 -17.71 18.30 -7.24
C ASP A 163 -18.51 18.26 -5.92
N PRO A 164 -19.83 18.02 -5.95
CA PRO A 164 -20.67 18.08 -4.75
C PRO A 164 -20.24 17.08 -3.67
N THR A 165 -19.78 15.89 -4.07
CA THR A 165 -19.33 14.86 -3.14
C THR A 165 -18.08 15.31 -2.39
N SER A 166 -17.08 15.81 -3.13
CA SER A 166 -15.85 16.36 -2.55
C SER A 166 -16.12 17.56 -1.65
N ARG A 167 -17.03 18.46 -2.06
CA ARG A 167 -17.46 19.60 -1.24
C ARG A 167 -18.11 19.16 0.07
N ALA A 168 -19.01 18.17 0.03
CA ALA A 168 -19.62 17.64 1.25
C ALA A 168 -18.58 17.03 2.21
N MET A 169 -17.56 16.33 1.69
CA MET A 169 -16.47 15.79 2.52
C MET A 169 -15.58 16.88 3.10
N ILE A 170 -15.24 17.91 2.33
CA ILE A 170 -14.50 19.09 2.83
C ILE A 170 -15.27 19.74 3.98
N GLU A 171 -16.57 20.00 3.81
CA GLU A 171 -17.40 20.60 4.87
C GLU A 171 -17.54 19.69 6.09
N LEU A 172 -17.64 18.37 5.90
CA LEU A 172 -17.63 17.40 7.00
C LEU A 172 -16.32 17.47 7.81
N VAL A 173 -15.17 17.46 7.14
CA VAL A 173 -13.85 17.55 7.79
C VAL A 173 -13.69 18.89 8.53
N ARG A 174 -14.17 19.99 7.93
CA ARG A 174 -14.20 21.32 8.55
C ARG A 174 -15.12 21.39 9.77
N ALA A 175 -16.30 20.79 9.71
CA ALA A 175 -17.23 20.72 10.84
C ALA A 175 -16.61 20.01 12.04
N ARG A 176 -15.74 19.02 11.80
CA ARG A 176 -14.94 18.32 12.81
C ARG A 176 -13.70 19.09 13.32
N GLY A 177 -13.44 20.29 12.78
CA GLY A 177 -12.41 21.19 13.30
C GLY A 177 -11.07 21.12 12.56
N PHE A 178 -11.03 20.59 11.34
CA PHE A 178 -9.81 20.51 10.53
C PHE A 178 -9.88 21.47 9.33
N ASP A 179 -8.76 22.10 8.99
CA ASP A 179 -8.55 22.70 7.66
C ASP A 179 -8.17 21.60 6.67
N VAL A 180 -8.59 21.72 5.41
CA VAL A 180 -8.30 20.76 4.34
C VAL A 180 -7.37 21.42 3.33
N HIS A 181 -6.25 20.78 3.05
CA HIS A 181 -5.27 21.21 2.06
C HIS A 181 -5.13 20.15 0.97
N LEU A 182 -5.33 20.55 -0.29
CA LEU A 182 -5.19 19.69 -1.47
C LEU A 182 -3.84 19.97 -2.13
N LEU A 183 -2.82 19.17 -1.80
CA LEU A 183 -1.46 19.37 -2.27
C LEU A 183 -1.22 18.57 -3.55
N VAL A 184 -0.63 19.21 -4.56
CA VAL A 184 -0.24 18.57 -5.82
C VAL A 184 1.07 17.81 -5.56
N ALA A 185 0.96 16.49 -5.44
CA ALA A 185 2.08 15.63 -5.06
C ALA A 185 2.79 15.00 -6.27
N THR A 186 2.21 15.05 -7.47
CA THR A 186 2.81 14.52 -8.72
C THR A 186 4.29 14.88 -8.87
N ARG A 187 5.09 13.88 -9.23
CA ARG A 187 6.55 13.99 -9.40
C ARG A 187 6.95 13.66 -10.84
N ASP A 188 8.04 12.91 -11.01
CA ASP A 188 8.60 12.45 -12.28
C ASP A 188 7.73 11.38 -12.95
N ILE A 189 7.11 10.48 -12.17
CA ILE A 189 6.01 9.65 -12.68
C ILE A 189 4.81 10.58 -12.94
N ALA A 190 4.58 10.93 -14.20
CA ALA A 190 3.68 12.01 -14.62
C ALA A 190 2.18 11.65 -14.56
N LEU A 191 1.76 11.10 -13.41
CA LEU A 191 0.37 10.75 -13.07
C LEU A 191 -0.23 11.78 -12.11
N PRO A 192 -1.54 12.07 -12.19
CA PRO A 192 -2.22 12.86 -11.19
C PRO A 192 -2.11 12.19 -9.81
N VAL A 193 -1.47 12.89 -8.86
CA VAL A 193 -1.38 12.49 -7.46
C VAL A 193 -1.68 13.71 -6.60
N VAL A 194 -2.68 13.59 -5.73
CA VAL A 194 -3.07 14.62 -4.77
C VAL A 194 -2.89 14.09 -3.37
N TRP A 195 -2.15 14.81 -2.54
CA TRP A 195 -2.09 14.58 -1.10
C TRP A 195 -3.10 15.50 -0.41
N VAL A 196 -4.09 14.90 0.27
CA VAL A 196 -5.02 15.60 1.14
C VAL A 196 -4.46 15.61 2.57
N LEU A 197 -4.16 16.81 3.07
CA LEU A 197 -3.71 17.04 4.43
C LEU A 197 -4.81 17.74 5.22
N ALA A 198 -5.32 17.08 6.26
CA ALA A 198 -6.20 17.69 7.25
C ALA A 198 -5.39 18.18 8.45
N VAL A 199 -5.55 19.44 8.82
CA VAL A 199 -4.80 20.07 9.93
C VAL A 199 -5.78 20.60 10.97
N ASN A 200 -5.62 20.19 12.22
CA ASN A 200 -6.55 20.60 13.26
C ASN A 200 -6.37 22.09 13.60
N ARG A 201 -7.48 22.83 13.57
CA ARG A 201 -7.53 24.26 13.84
C ARG A 201 -8.04 24.59 15.25
N ARG A 202 -8.74 23.66 15.90
CA ARG A 202 -9.46 23.90 17.17
C ARG A 202 -8.74 23.32 18.37
N ASN A 203 -8.41 22.02 18.30
CA ASN A 203 -7.76 21.26 19.36
C ASN A 203 -6.46 20.70 18.79
N PRO A 204 -5.30 20.85 19.43
CA PRO A 204 -4.08 20.36 18.82
C PRO A 204 -3.98 18.81 18.75
N PHE A 205 -4.95 18.05 19.28
CA PHE A 205 -5.00 16.58 19.22
C PHE A 205 -6.39 16.04 18.78
N PRO A 206 -6.47 15.17 17.75
CA PRO A 206 -5.41 14.81 16.80
C PRO A 206 -4.94 16.01 15.96
N ALA A 207 -3.63 16.15 15.75
CA ALA A 207 -3.01 17.29 15.09
C ALA A 207 -3.21 17.29 13.57
N THR A 208 -2.92 16.16 12.91
CA THR A 208 -3.01 16.04 11.45
C THR A 208 -3.48 14.66 11.01
N PHE A 209 -4.17 14.61 9.87
CA PHE A 209 -4.43 13.39 9.12
C PHE A 209 -4.01 13.57 7.67
N SER A 210 -3.47 12.52 7.06
CA SER A 210 -3.04 12.52 5.67
C SER A 210 -3.61 11.32 4.94
N SER A 211 -3.98 11.54 3.68
CA SER A 211 -4.22 10.50 2.69
C SER A 211 -3.81 11.05 1.33
N ALA A 212 -3.52 10.16 0.38
CA ALA A 212 -3.24 10.53 -0.99
C ALA A 212 -4.24 9.83 -1.92
N GLY A 213 -4.31 10.32 -3.14
CA GLY A 213 -5.18 9.77 -4.17
C GLY A 213 -4.52 9.94 -5.53
N SER A 214 -4.66 8.92 -6.36
CA SER A 214 -4.10 8.86 -7.70
C SER A 214 -5.08 8.28 -8.71
N GLY A 215 -4.74 8.42 -9.98
CA GLY A 215 -5.48 7.82 -11.09
C GLY A 215 -5.58 8.77 -12.28
N ALA A 216 -6.28 8.32 -13.31
CA ALA A 216 -6.41 9.09 -14.55
C ALA A 216 -7.21 10.38 -14.39
N ASP A 217 -8.28 10.35 -13.59
CA ASP A 217 -9.13 11.51 -13.35
C ASP A 217 -8.72 12.20 -12.03
N PRO A 218 -8.14 13.42 -12.08
CA PRO A 218 -7.76 14.16 -10.89
C PRO A 218 -8.93 14.41 -9.93
N ARG A 219 -10.16 14.55 -10.44
CA ARG A 219 -11.35 14.76 -9.60
C ARG A 219 -11.67 13.51 -8.81
N SER A 220 -11.50 12.34 -9.42
CA SER A 220 -11.64 11.05 -8.76
C SER A 220 -10.53 10.79 -7.74
N ALA A 221 -9.28 11.17 -8.05
CA ALA A 221 -8.16 11.12 -7.11
C ALA A 221 -8.41 11.97 -5.85
N ILE A 222 -8.84 13.23 -6.04
CA ILE A 222 -9.24 14.12 -4.93
C ILE A 222 -10.37 13.51 -4.09
N ARG A 223 -11.39 12.96 -4.75
CA ARG A 223 -12.54 12.34 -4.07
C ARG A 223 -12.14 11.10 -3.26
N GLY A 224 -11.21 10.29 -3.76
CA GLY A 224 -10.65 9.13 -3.05
C GLY A 224 -9.93 9.57 -1.78
N ALA A 225 -8.95 10.46 -1.92
CA ALA A 225 -8.16 10.95 -0.79
C ALA A 225 -9.02 11.67 0.27
N LEU A 226 -9.98 12.50 -0.15
CA LEU A 226 -10.92 13.17 0.77
C LEU A 226 -11.78 12.17 1.53
N ARG A 227 -12.17 11.05 0.90
CA ARG A 227 -12.97 10.02 1.56
C ARG A 227 -12.21 9.37 2.69
N GLU A 228 -10.94 9.03 2.49
CA GLU A 228 -10.09 8.44 3.52
C GLU A 228 -9.84 9.43 4.67
N VAL A 229 -9.52 10.70 4.36
CA VAL A 229 -9.39 11.73 5.40
C VAL A 229 -10.70 11.91 6.16
N ALA A 230 -11.84 11.95 5.49
CA ALA A 230 -13.15 12.03 6.13
C ALA A 230 -13.40 10.84 7.05
N GLN A 231 -13.02 9.61 6.66
CA GLN A 231 -13.10 8.43 7.53
C GLN A 231 -12.21 8.59 8.77
N LEU A 232 -10.95 8.97 8.60
CA LEU A 232 -10.00 9.18 9.72
C LEU A 232 -10.50 10.24 10.72
N VAL A 233 -11.01 11.36 10.21
CA VAL A 233 -11.51 12.48 11.03
C VAL A 233 -12.85 12.14 11.70
N THR A 234 -13.63 11.21 11.13
CA THR A 234 -14.95 10.84 11.69
C THR A 234 -14.91 9.67 12.65
N ASN A 235 -13.93 8.78 12.52
CA ASN A 235 -13.74 7.65 13.40
C ASN A 235 -13.42 8.12 14.84
N PRO A 236 -13.99 7.47 15.86
CA PRO A 236 -13.63 7.77 17.23
C PRO A 236 -12.17 7.41 17.47
N VAL A 237 -11.43 8.36 18.03
CA VAL A 237 -10.07 8.16 18.52
C VAL A 237 -10.16 7.31 19.79
N ASP A 238 -9.59 6.11 19.77
CA ASP A 238 -9.57 5.19 20.92
C ASP A 238 -8.25 5.21 21.71
N TRP A 239 -7.36 6.15 21.38
CA TRP A 239 -6.08 6.38 22.06
C TRP A 239 -6.02 7.75 22.77
N THR A 240 -5.19 7.85 23.80
CA THR A 240 -4.95 9.10 24.54
C THR A 240 -3.60 9.70 24.17
N ARG A 241 -3.40 10.99 24.45
CA ARG A 241 -2.11 11.66 24.22
C ARG A 241 -0.98 10.97 24.99
N GLU A 242 -1.23 10.57 26.24
CA GLU A 242 -0.25 9.93 27.12
C GLU A 242 0.25 8.58 26.57
N GLN A 243 -0.59 7.85 25.82
CA GLN A 243 -0.20 6.59 25.20
C GLN A 243 0.75 6.77 24.02
N VAL A 244 0.75 7.93 23.38
CA VAL A 244 1.48 8.19 22.14
C VAL A 244 2.69 9.09 22.36
N GLU A 245 2.64 10.00 23.33
CA GLU A 245 3.72 10.96 23.63
C GLU A 245 5.13 10.34 23.72
N PRO A 246 5.35 9.12 24.26
CA PRO A 246 6.66 8.49 24.23
C PRO A 246 7.28 8.32 22.84
N MET A 247 6.46 8.19 21.79
CA MET A 247 6.93 8.02 20.40
C MET A 247 7.65 9.26 19.84
N VAL A 248 7.50 10.44 20.47
CA VAL A 248 8.22 11.67 20.06
C VAL A 248 9.69 11.57 20.43
N GLU A 249 9.96 11.08 21.64
CA GLU A 249 11.32 10.91 22.15
C GLU A 249 11.98 9.64 21.59
N ASP A 250 11.18 8.59 21.37
CA ASP A 250 11.64 7.33 20.80
C ASP A 250 10.85 6.93 19.53
N PRO A 251 11.35 7.29 18.33
CA PRO A 251 10.73 6.92 17.06
C PRO A 251 10.61 5.41 16.82
N TRP A 252 11.38 4.57 17.53
CA TRP A 252 11.34 3.11 17.37
C TRP A 252 10.08 2.47 17.96
N LEU A 253 9.34 3.23 18.78
CA LEU A 253 8.03 2.83 19.28
C LEU A 253 6.94 2.86 18.20
N VAL A 254 7.19 3.54 17.07
CA VAL A 254 6.31 3.45 15.89
C VAL A 254 6.63 2.16 15.16
N GLN A 255 5.72 1.17 15.20
CA GLN A 255 5.97 -0.18 14.69
C GLN A 255 4.95 -0.64 13.64
N GLU A 256 3.69 -0.21 13.75
CA GLU A 256 2.60 -0.59 12.85
C GLU A 256 1.96 0.63 12.17
N LEU A 257 1.05 0.40 11.23
CA LEU A 257 0.31 1.47 10.53
C LEU A 257 -0.43 2.37 11.52
N GLU A 258 -1.12 1.80 12.51
CA GLU A 258 -1.90 2.54 13.49
C GLU A 258 -1.02 3.46 14.33
N ASP A 259 0.23 3.06 14.61
CA ASP A 259 1.18 3.89 15.34
C ASP A 259 1.59 5.13 14.55
N HIS A 260 1.65 5.06 13.21
CA HIS A 260 1.91 6.24 12.38
C HIS A 260 0.77 7.26 12.45
N VAL A 261 -0.48 6.80 12.47
CA VAL A 261 -1.67 7.65 12.63
C VAL A 261 -1.68 8.28 14.02
N ARG A 262 -1.42 7.48 15.05
CA ARG A 262 -1.30 7.94 16.44
C ARG A 262 -0.21 8.98 16.57
N PHE A 263 0.99 8.68 16.08
CA PHE A 263 2.15 9.57 16.12
C PHE A 263 1.86 10.92 15.42
N SER A 264 1.19 10.89 14.26
CA SER A 264 0.80 12.10 13.51
C SER A 264 -0.33 12.89 14.18
N SER A 265 -0.99 12.31 15.19
CA SER A 265 -2.00 12.98 16.01
C SER A 265 -1.38 13.91 17.05
N LEU A 266 -0.07 13.80 17.32
CA LEU A 266 0.60 14.65 18.31
C LEU A 266 0.87 16.06 17.77
N PRO A 267 0.59 17.12 18.55
CA PRO A 267 0.90 18.50 18.18
C PRO A 267 2.37 18.71 17.80
N GLU A 268 3.27 18.02 18.50
CA GLU A 268 4.73 18.11 18.37
C GLU A 268 5.22 17.58 17.02
N THR A 269 4.45 16.71 16.37
CA THR A 269 4.80 16.09 15.08
C THR A 269 4.16 16.81 13.90
N ARG A 270 3.26 17.78 14.16
CA ARG A 270 2.50 18.55 13.16
C ARG A 270 3.37 19.18 12.07
N GLU A 271 4.57 19.67 12.43
CA GLU A 271 5.48 20.31 11.49
C GLU A 271 5.91 19.35 10.37
N ARG A 272 6.00 18.04 10.65
CA ARG A 272 6.42 17.01 9.67
C ARG A 272 5.53 16.99 8.44
N ALA A 273 4.22 17.20 8.64
CA ALA A 273 3.26 17.32 7.55
C ALA A 273 3.12 18.78 7.09
N THR A 274 2.97 19.73 8.01
CA THR A 274 2.65 21.13 7.65
C THR A 274 3.78 21.90 6.97
N VAL A 275 5.02 21.41 7.01
CA VAL A 275 6.15 21.93 6.21
C VAL A 275 5.91 21.86 4.70
N THR A 276 4.94 21.06 4.24
CA THR A 276 4.55 20.98 2.82
C THR A 276 3.49 22.02 2.42
N LEU A 277 3.00 22.81 3.37
CA LEU A 277 2.11 23.94 3.11
C LEU A 277 2.88 25.19 2.67
N GLY A 278 2.17 26.17 2.10
CA GLY A 278 2.72 27.47 1.73
C GLY A 278 3.31 27.54 0.31
N GLY A 279 3.08 26.54 -0.53
CA GLY A 279 3.39 26.63 -1.96
C GLY A 279 2.35 27.45 -2.73
N PRO A 280 2.55 27.64 -4.04
CA PRO A 280 1.65 28.46 -4.86
C PRO A 280 0.28 27.79 -5.06
N ALA A 281 -0.77 28.61 -5.12
CA ALA A 281 -2.08 28.16 -5.58
C ALA A 281 -2.02 27.86 -7.09
N VAL A 282 -2.62 26.75 -7.51
CA VAL A 282 -2.72 26.33 -8.92
C VAL A 282 -4.14 25.87 -9.24
N ALA A 283 -4.60 26.13 -10.46
CA ALA A 283 -5.87 25.56 -10.92
C ALA A 283 -5.74 24.04 -11.14
N LEU A 284 -6.85 23.31 -11.05
CA LEU A 284 -6.86 21.85 -11.23
C LEU A 284 -6.32 21.44 -12.61
N GLU A 285 -6.74 22.18 -13.64
CA GLU A 285 -6.35 21.95 -15.04
C GLU A 285 -4.89 22.33 -15.31
N GLU A 286 -4.34 23.29 -14.57
CA GLU A 286 -2.91 23.66 -14.62
C GLU A 286 -2.04 22.63 -13.89
N ALA A 287 -2.52 22.09 -12.77
CA ALA A 287 -1.83 21.04 -12.01
C ALA A 287 -1.76 19.72 -12.79
N PHE A 288 -2.81 19.40 -13.56
CA PHE A 288 -2.94 18.13 -14.28
C PHE A 288 -3.31 18.35 -15.76
N PRO A 289 -2.41 18.95 -16.55
CA PRO A 289 -2.73 19.36 -17.92
C PRO A 289 -3.11 18.16 -18.79
N GLY A 290 -4.29 18.25 -19.41
CA GLY A 290 -4.82 17.27 -20.34
C GLY A 290 -5.41 16.01 -19.70
N TRP A 291 -5.40 15.86 -18.37
CA TRP A 291 -6.06 14.74 -17.70
C TRP A 291 -7.56 15.02 -17.46
N PRO A 292 -8.44 14.00 -17.54
CA PRO A 292 -8.18 12.59 -17.85
C PRO A 292 -8.04 12.26 -19.35
N GLN A 293 -8.29 13.21 -20.25
CA GLN A 293 -8.36 12.97 -21.70
C GLN A 293 -7.06 12.41 -22.28
N ARG A 294 -5.92 12.70 -21.65
CA ARG A 294 -4.61 12.15 -21.99
C ARG A 294 -4.65 10.63 -21.96
N LEU A 295 -5.14 10.00 -20.88
CA LEU A 295 -5.22 8.54 -20.83
C LEU A 295 -6.10 7.99 -21.95
N ALA A 296 -7.28 8.58 -22.14
CA ALA A 296 -8.21 8.12 -23.18
C ALA A 296 -7.61 8.21 -24.60
N ARG A 297 -6.80 9.25 -24.86
CA ARG A 297 -6.11 9.44 -26.13
C ARG A 297 -4.98 8.42 -26.31
N GLU A 298 -4.13 8.25 -25.31
CA GLU A 298 -2.95 7.37 -25.42
C GLU A 298 -3.34 5.88 -25.32
N SER A 299 -4.43 5.55 -24.62
CA SER A 299 -4.89 4.17 -24.44
C SER A 299 -5.56 3.56 -25.67
N GLY A 300 -5.97 4.38 -26.66
CA GLY A 300 -6.75 3.92 -27.80
C GLY A 300 -8.13 3.34 -27.42
N GLY A 301 -8.63 3.64 -26.22
CA GLY A 301 -9.89 3.10 -25.69
C GLY A 301 -9.82 1.68 -25.13
N ASP A 302 -8.61 1.15 -24.90
CA ASP A 302 -8.36 -0.20 -24.38
C ASP A 302 -7.63 -0.15 -23.03
N VAL A 303 -7.98 -1.07 -22.11
CA VAL A 303 -7.32 -1.21 -20.80
C VAL A 303 -5.85 -1.59 -20.95
N ARG A 304 -5.51 -2.42 -21.94
CA ARG A 304 -4.11 -2.77 -22.21
C ARG A 304 -3.33 -1.55 -22.70
N GLY A 305 -3.91 -0.76 -23.61
CA GLY A 305 -3.29 0.49 -24.04
C GLY A 305 -3.10 1.49 -22.89
N ALA A 306 -4.06 1.53 -21.95
CA ALA A 306 -3.93 2.34 -20.73
C ALA A 306 -2.77 1.84 -19.84
N LEU A 307 -2.65 0.52 -19.65
CA LEU A 307 -1.54 -0.10 -18.92
C LEU A 307 -0.20 0.19 -19.58
N ASP A 308 -0.09 0.03 -20.90
CA ASP A 308 1.14 0.27 -21.66
C ASP A 308 1.58 1.74 -21.56
N PHE A 309 0.63 2.67 -21.65
CA PHE A 309 0.90 4.10 -21.46
C PHE A 309 1.32 4.41 -20.03
N VAL A 310 0.61 3.89 -19.01
CA VAL A 310 1.00 4.14 -17.62
C VAL A 310 2.37 3.55 -17.32
N ARG A 311 2.67 2.34 -17.80
CA ARG A 311 4.01 1.73 -17.71
C ARG A 311 5.07 2.61 -18.36
N SER A 312 4.78 3.26 -19.49
CA SER A 312 5.74 4.17 -20.12
C SER A 312 6.06 5.38 -19.23
N LEU A 313 5.12 5.87 -18.42
CA LEU A 313 5.38 6.95 -17.46
C LEU A 313 6.34 6.53 -16.34
N PHE A 314 6.35 5.24 -15.97
CA PHE A 314 7.34 4.69 -15.04
C PHE A 314 8.72 4.60 -15.71
N ALA A 315 8.78 4.10 -16.94
CA ALA A 315 10.02 4.06 -17.71
C ALA A 315 10.62 5.46 -17.94
N ASP A 316 9.80 6.46 -18.27
CA ASP A 316 10.22 7.87 -18.41
C ASP A 316 10.80 8.44 -17.10
N ALA A 317 10.39 7.90 -15.95
CA ALA A 317 10.92 8.24 -14.62
C ALA A 317 12.15 7.40 -14.21
N GLY A 318 12.67 6.55 -15.10
CA GLY A 318 13.83 5.68 -14.86
C GLY A 318 13.50 4.39 -14.09
N LEU A 319 12.23 3.95 -14.13
CA LEU A 319 11.74 2.70 -13.54
C LEU A 319 11.34 1.74 -14.67
N ASP A 320 12.32 1.30 -15.43
CA ASP A 320 12.10 0.54 -16.67
C ASP A 320 11.51 -0.86 -16.45
N GLN A 321 11.78 -1.47 -15.29
CA GLN A 321 11.31 -2.81 -14.96
C GLN A 321 10.05 -2.75 -14.09
N VAL A 322 8.97 -3.33 -14.60
CA VAL A 322 7.69 -3.47 -13.89
C VAL A 322 7.27 -4.94 -13.99
N VAL A 323 7.40 -5.68 -12.89
CA VAL A 323 7.07 -7.11 -12.86
C VAL A 323 5.70 -7.31 -12.22
N LEU A 324 4.77 -7.89 -12.96
CA LEU A 324 3.44 -8.21 -12.47
C LEU A 324 3.39 -9.64 -11.93
N VAL A 325 3.04 -9.79 -10.66
CA VAL A 325 2.72 -11.09 -10.05
C VAL A 325 1.21 -11.26 -10.05
N ASP A 326 0.73 -12.31 -10.71
CA ASP A 326 -0.67 -12.71 -10.63
C ASP A 326 -0.94 -13.35 -9.26
N GLN A 327 -1.81 -12.71 -8.47
CA GLN A 327 -2.24 -13.15 -7.14
C GLN A 327 -3.64 -13.79 -7.17
N THR A 328 -4.21 -14.00 -8.36
CA THR A 328 -5.56 -14.54 -8.56
C THR A 328 -5.63 -15.97 -8.05
N SER A 329 -6.27 -16.16 -6.89
CA SER A 329 -6.65 -17.49 -6.40
C SER A 329 -7.86 -18.06 -7.14
N ARG A 330 -8.18 -19.33 -6.88
CA ARG A 330 -9.38 -19.96 -7.43
C ARG A 330 -10.68 -19.22 -7.06
N GLU A 331 -10.81 -18.73 -5.82
CA GLU A 331 -11.99 -18.00 -5.37
C GLU A 331 -12.18 -16.67 -6.12
N HIS A 332 -11.08 -16.02 -6.50
CA HIS A 332 -11.12 -14.82 -7.34
C HIS A 332 -11.61 -15.16 -8.75
N ALA A 333 -11.03 -16.20 -9.35
CA ALA A 333 -11.42 -16.66 -10.68
C ALA A 333 -12.89 -17.11 -10.73
N ASP A 334 -13.36 -17.84 -9.70
CA ASP A 334 -14.77 -18.26 -9.57
C ASP A 334 -15.72 -17.04 -9.43
N ALA A 335 -15.23 -15.93 -8.87
CA ALA A 335 -15.95 -14.65 -8.77
C ALA A 335 -15.78 -13.74 -10.00
N GLY A 336 -14.99 -14.14 -11.00
CA GLY A 336 -14.75 -13.34 -12.21
C GLY A 336 -13.90 -12.09 -11.98
N ILE A 337 -13.01 -12.11 -10.98
CA ILE A 337 -12.09 -11.01 -10.67
C ILE A 337 -10.64 -11.50 -10.71
N SER A 338 -9.73 -10.57 -10.97
CA SER A 338 -8.28 -10.80 -10.91
C SER A 338 -7.66 -9.96 -9.81
N VAL A 339 -6.63 -10.50 -9.17
CA VAL A 339 -5.83 -9.77 -8.17
C VAL A 339 -4.38 -9.83 -8.62
N ALA A 340 -3.69 -8.71 -8.58
CA ALA A 340 -2.30 -8.63 -8.99
C ALA A 340 -1.49 -7.78 -8.04
N ARG A 341 -0.18 -8.03 -8.02
CA ARG A 341 0.80 -7.14 -7.42
C ARG A 341 1.86 -6.72 -8.44
N ALA A 342 2.00 -5.43 -8.69
CA ALA A 342 3.17 -4.92 -9.41
C ALA A 342 4.36 -4.77 -8.45
N VAL A 343 5.53 -5.15 -8.93
CA VAL A 343 6.82 -4.99 -8.28
C VAL A 343 7.69 -4.15 -9.18
N VAL A 344 8.07 -2.96 -8.68
CA VAL A 344 8.84 -1.96 -9.44
C VAL A 344 10.16 -1.71 -8.71
N PRO A 345 11.25 -2.38 -9.11
CA PRO A 345 12.60 -2.08 -8.65
C PRO A 345 12.91 -0.59 -8.61
N GLY A 346 13.49 -0.13 -7.50
CA GLY A 346 13.88 1.26 -7.29
C GLY A 346 12.78 2.21 -6.81
N ILE A 347 11.50 1.82 -6.82
CA ILE A 347 10.41 2.64 -6.29
C ILE A 347 10.53 2.88 -4.78
N VAL A 348 10.05 4.01 -4.25
CA VAL A 348 10.05 4.25 -2.79
C VAL A 348 8.96 3.39 -2.13
N PRO A 349 9.32 2.42 -1.26
CA PRO A 349 8.33 1.52 -0.67
C PRO A 349 7.60 2.15 0.51
N MET A 350 6.30 1.87 0.63
CA MET A 350 5.51 2.23 1.82
C MET A 350 5.63 1.12 2.87
N CYS A 351 6.50 1.36 3.85
CA CYS A 351 6.74 0.47 4.99
C CYS A 351 6.16 1.06 6.27
N PHE A 352 5.67 0.21 7.17
CA PHE A 352 5.18 0.61 8.50
C PHE A 352 6.13 0.16 9.59
N GLY A 353 6.31 1.02 10.59
CA GLY A 353 7.36 0.91 11.60
C GLY A 353 8.72 1.51 11.22
N HIS A 354 9.46 2.01 12.22
CA HIS A 354 10.78 2.63 12.01
C HIS A 354 11.86 1.62 11.61
N ALA A 355 11.90 0.47 12.27
CA ALA A 355 12.88 -0.60 12.01
C ALA A 355 12.67 -1.28 10.63
N GLN A 356 11.51 -1.09 10.03
CA GLN A 356 11.03 -1.80 8.85
C GLN A 356 11.09 -0.92 7.60
N GLN A 357 11.54 0.33 7.73
CA GLN A 357 11.73 1.24 6.60
C GLN A 357 12.86 0.79 5.70
N ARG A 358 12.56 0.63 4.41
CA ARG A 358 13.49 0.15 3.41
C ARG A 358 13.85 1.26 2.42
N LEU A 359 14.54 2.28 2.92
CA LEU A 359 14.81 3.54 2.20
C LEU A 359 16.24 3.68 1.69
N ALA A 360 17.16 2.80 2.10
CA ALA A 360 18.56 2.87 1.70
C ALA A 360 18.79 2.21 0.34
N GLY A 361 19.75 2.72 -0.45
CA GLY A 361 20.09 2.15 -1.75
C GLY A 361 19.01 2.34 -2.81
N LEU A 362 18.24 3.44 -2.71
CA LEU A 362 17.23 3.83 -3.69
C LEU A 362 17.73 5.08 -4.44
N PRO A 363 18.36 4.93 -5.62
CA PRO A 363 18.95 6.05 -6.36
C PRO A 363 17.97 7.20 -6.61
N ARG A 364 16.68 6.90 -6.82
CA ARG A 364 15.65 7.91 -7.05
C ARG A 364 15.33 8.73 -5.80
N LEU A 365 15.29 8.10 -4.62
CA LEU A 365 15.03 8.81 -3.36
C LEU A 365 16.24 9.65 -3.00
N GLU A 366 17.44 9.08 -3.12
CA GLU A 366 18.70 9.82 -2.97
C GLU A 366 18.71 11.04 -3.89
N ALA A 367 18.34 10.86 -5.16
CA ALA A 367 18.21 11.94 -6.13
C ALA A 367 17.21 13.02 -5.74
N ALA A 368 16.03 12.63 -5.27
CA ALA A 368 15.00 13.55 -4.84
C ALA A 368 15.41 14.36 -3.59
N LEU A 369 16.27 13.80 -2.74
CA LEU A 369 16.78 14.42 -1.52
C LEU A 369 18.07 15.23 -1.73
N ARG A 370 18.77 15.10 -2.86
CA ARG A 370 19.97 15.92 -3.17
C ARG A 370 19.67 17.41 -3.03
N GLY A 371 20.57 18.13 -2.33
CA GLY A 371 20.43 19.57 -2.09
C GLY A 371 19.36 19.96 -1.05
N THR A 372 18.69 18.99 -0.42
CA THR A 372 17.90 19.24 0.79
C THR A 372 18.78 19.12 2.03
N GLY A 373 18.41 19.76 3.16
CA GLY A 373 19.10 19.54 4.45
C GLY A 373 19.02 18.10 4.98
N ARG A 374 18.42 17.19 4.20
CA ARG A 374 18.28 15.75 4.44
C ARG A 374 19.12 14.92 3.46
N SER A 375 19.96 15.55 2.62
CA SER A 375 20.80 14.86 1.62
C SER A 375 21.96 14.06 2.22
N ASN A 376 22.43 14.42 3.42
CA ASN A 376 23.65 13.89 4.04
C ASN A 376 23.43 13.40 5.50
N GLY A 377 22.18 13.20 5.92
CA GLY A 377 21.85 12.72 7.27
C GLY A 377 21.51 11.22 7.29
N PRO A 378 21.56 10.55 8.46
CA PRO A 378 20.90 9.26 8.63
C PRO A 378 19.43 9.37 8.18
N SER A 379 18.84 8.22 7.79
CA SER A 379 17.50 8.12 7.19
C SER A 379 16.54 9.17 7.80
N PRO A 380 15.79 9.94 6.99
CA PRO A 380 15.04 11.16 7.40
C PRO A 380 14.05 11.00 8.57
N THR A 381 13.93 9.80 9.12
CA THR A 381 13.14 9.44 10.30
C THR A 381 13.90 9.52 11.63
N THR A 382 15.23 9.66 11.62
CA THR A 382 16.09 9.74 12.83
C THR A 382 16.26 11.15 13.40
N ARG A 383 15.77 12.20 12.73
CA ARG A 383 15.91 13.56 13.27
C ARG A 383 14.88 13.80 14.37
N THR A 384 15.27 13.52 15.61
CA THR A 384 14.63 14.09 16.81
C THR A 384 14.52 15.60 16.60
N PRO A 385 13.37 16.24 16.88
CA PRO A 385 13.26 17.69 16.79
C PRO A 385 14.34 18.31 17.69
N THR A 386 15.32 18.98 17.09
CA THR A 386 16.35 19.73 17.80
C THR A 386 15.66 20.79 18.67
N ARG A 387 15.80 20.68 20.00
CA ARG A 387 15.42 21.72 20.97
C ARG A 387 16.36 22.93 20.86
N ASP A 388 16.38 23.60 19.72
CA ASP A 388 16.98 24.94 19.61
C ASP A 388 15.84 25.97 19.53
N GLY A 389 15.33 26.31 20.72
CA GLY A 389 14.27 27.30 20.87
C GLY A 389 13.77 27.41 22.30
N ALA A 390 14.34 28.35 23.05
CA ALA A 390 13.85 28.88 24.34
C ALA A 390 14.06 28.04 25.62
N HIS A 391 15.32 27.89 26.05
CA HIS A 391 15.60 27.91 27.48
C HIS A 391 15.45 29.34 28.02
N ARG A 392 14.24 29.71 28.45
CA ARG A 392 14.06 30.72 29.50
C ARG A 392 13.83 30.00 30.81
N THR A 393 14.90 29.90 31.61
CA THR A 393 14.86 29.48 33.01
C THR A 393 13.78 30.23 33.80
N PRO A 394 12.89 29.55 34.54
CA PRO A 394 11.98 30.24 35.44
C PRO A 394 12.76 30.79 36.64
N ARG A 395 12.72 32.12 36.82
CA ARG A 395 13.24 32.80 38.01
C ARG A 395 12.48 32.31 39.24
N ARG A 396 13.24 31.82 40.23
CA ARG A 396 12.77 31.52 41.58
C ARG A 396 12.15 32.77 42.21
N VAL A 397 10.87 32.70 42.58
CA VAL A 397 10.28 33.62 43.55
C VAL A 397 10.52 33.02 44.93
N ARG A 398 11.32 33.71 45.75
CA ARG A 398 11.46 33.47 47.19
C ARG A 398 10.77 34.63 47.94
N ASP A 399 10.25 34.23 49.09
CA ASP A 399 9.90 35.02 50.28
C ASP A 399 8.53 35.67 50.35
N ARG A 400 7.72 35.17 51.30
CA ARG A 400 7.23 35.92 52.49
C ARG A 400 6.61 34.98 53.54
N PRO A 401 6.46 35.41 54.82
CA PRO A 401 6.94 34.65 55.98
C PRO A 401 5.86 33.94 56.82
N ARG A 402 6.31 33.07 57.73
CA ARG A 402 5.52 32.40 58.78
C ARG A 402 5.43 33.23 60.06
N LEU A 403 4.35 33.03 60.83
CA LEU A 403 4.26 32.71 62.29
C LEU A 403 2.88 33.14 62.87
N PRO A 404 2.42 32.70 64.07
CA PRO A 404 2.69 31.50 64.88
C PRO A 404 1.35 30.78 65.30
N GLY A 405 1.40 29.80 66.20
CA GLY A 405 0.37 28.74 66.36
C GLY A 405 -0.47 28.64 67.64
N ARG A 406 -1.41 27.65 67.60
CA ARG A 406 -2.07 26.84 68.67
C ARG A 406 -2.96 27.56 69.71
N PRO A 407 -3.94 26.89 70.40
CA PRO A 407 -3.92 25.49 70.88
C PRO A 407 -5.27 24.69 70.79
N ALA A 408 -5.33 23.56 71.51
CA ALA A 408 -6.24 22.42 71.39
C ALA A 408 -7.33 22.30 72.50
N GLY A 409 -8.34 21.44 72.26
CA GLY A 409 -9.27 20.84 73.25
C GLY A 409 -10.72 20.81 72.71
N ALA A 410 -11.65 19.90 73.04
CA ALA A 410 -11.69 18.59 73.68
C ALA A 410 -13.12 18.01 73.47
N ARG A 411 -13.23 16.66 73.36
CA ARG A 411 -14.35 15.74 73.74
C ARG A 411 -15.83 16.01 73.35
N GLY A 412 -16.49 14.97 72.80
CA GLY A 412 -17.95 14.80 72.83
C GLY A 412 -18.44 13.51 72.16
N ARG A 413 -19.25 12.69 72.85
CA ARG A 413 -19.66 11.31 72.52
C ARG A 413 -20.93 11.21 71.65
N GLN A 414 -21.03 10.08 70.92
CA GLN A 414 -22.21 9.23 70.58
C GLN A 414 -23.51 9.85 70.04
N GLN A 415 -24.02 9.37 68.89
CA GLN A 415 -25.10 8.35 68.81
C GLN A 415 -25.50 7.97 67.34
N HIS A 416 -25.72 6.65 67.16
CA HIS A 416 -26.52 5.86 66.21
C HIS A 416 -26.71 6.12 64.68
N ARG A 417 -26.52 4.99 63.97
CA ARG A 417 -26.71 4.47 62.58
C ARG A 417 -28.07 4.75 61.85
N PRO A 418 -28.30 4.38 60.54
CA PRO A 418 -27.61 3.35 59.72
C PRO A 418 -27.28 3.63 58.21
N ARG A 419 -26.55 2.61 57.72
CA ARG A 419 -25.95 2.24 56.41
C ARG A 419 -26.77 2.38 55.11
N THR A 420 -26.03 2.63 54.01
CA THR A 420 -26.17 1.89 52.74
C THR A 420 -24.80 1.75 52.06
N ALA A 421 -24.53 0.58 51.44
CA ALA A 421 -23.20 0.06 51.13
C ALA A 421 -22.81 0.20 49.64
N LEU A 422 -21.51 0.41 49.41
CA LEU A 422 -20.78 0.20 48.14
C LEU A 422 -20.59 -1.29 47.86
N VAL A 423 -20.66 -1.69 46.59
CA VAL A 423 -20.15 -2.98 46.10
C VAL A 423 -19.03 -2.74 45.09
N ARG A 424 -17.88 -3.38 45.37
CA ARG A 424 -16.68 -3.48 44.53
C ARG A 424 -16.53 -4.96 44.19
N VAL A 425 -16.37 -5.34 42.91
CA VAL A 425 -16.07 -6.73 42.52
C VAL A 425 -14.71 -6.81 41.85
N ARG A 426 -13.81 -7.56 42.47
CA ARG A 426 -12.63 -8.20 41.86
C ARG A 426 -12.93 -9.69 41.71
N ARG A 427 -12.58 -10.30 40.58
CA ARG A 427 -12.50 -11.78 40.46
C ARG A 427 -11.08 -12.21 40.10
N ARG A 428 -10.56 -13.18 40.86
CA ARG A 428 -9.33 -13.93 40.61
C ARG A 428 -9.68 -15.38 40.25
N ARG A 429 -9.00 -15.85 39.20
CA ARG A 429 -8.53 -17.21 38.80
C ARG A 429 -8.92 -18.43 39.66
N ARG A 430 -9.12 -19.59 39.00
CA ARG A 430 -8.16 -20.73 39.02
C ARG A 430 -8.45 -21.83 37.97
N ARG A 431 -7.35 -22.47 37.57
CA ARG A 431 -7.15 -23.62 36.66
C ARG A 431 -7.60 -24.95 37.28
N THR A 432 -7.77 -25.96 36.42
CA THR A 432 -7.28 -27.38 36.40
C THR A 432 -8.38 -28.26 35.82
N GLY A 433 -8.21 -29.27 34.96
CA GLY A 433 -7.05 -29.90 34.35
C GLY A 433 -7.47 -31.30 33.83
N ARG A 434 -6.93 -31.67 32.66
CA ARG A 434 -6.54 -33.03 32.19
C ARG A 434 -7.57 -34.10 31.77
N ALA A 435 -7.28 -34.66 30.58
CA ALA A 435 -7.49 -36.02 30.05
C ALA A 435 -8.93 -36.49 29.80
N GLY A 436 -9.26 -37.18 28.70
CA GLY A 436 -8.51 -37.67 27.54
C GLY A 436 -9.42 -38.57 26.67
N VAL A 437 -8.96 -38.84 25.45
CA VAL A 437 -9.17 -40.07 24.63
C VAL A 437 -10.55 -40.32 23.98
N ASP A 438 -10.49 -40.19 22.65
CA ASP A 438 -11.00 -41.03 21.55
C ASP A 438 -12.45 -41.53 21.41
N VAL A 439 -12.77 -41.71 20.12
CA VAL A 439 -13.56 -42.78 19.48
C VAL A 439 -14.88 -42.34 18.84
N ASP A 440 -14.77 -42.17 17.52
CA ASP A 440 -15.62 -42.70 16.44
C ASP A 440 -17.16 -42.59 16.41
N ALA A 441 -17.57 -42.19 15.19
CA ALA A 441 -18.55 -42.86 14.32
C ALA A 441 -20.06 -42.76 14.59
N ARG A 442 -20.69 -42.14 13.58
CA ARG A 442 -21.83 -42.64 12.79
C ARG A 442 -23.25 -42.59 13.40
N ALA A 443 -24.07 -41.88 12.62
CA ALA A 443 -25.31 -42.34 11.99
C ALA A 443 -26.67 -41.89 12.56
N ALA A 444 -27.39 -41.23 11.63
CA ALA A 444 -28.77 -41.49 11.23
C ALA A 444 -29.95 -40.87 12.01
N ALA A 445 -30.63 -40.00 11.25
CA ALA A 445 -32.07 -40.01 10.99
C ALA A 445 -33.08 -39.53 12.07
N GLY A 446 -33.78 -38.44 11.72
CA GLY A 446 -35.22 -38.56 11.47
C GLY A 446 -36.19 -37.69 12.30
N ARG A 447 -36.90 -36.81 11.55
CA ARG A 447 -38.28 -36.28 11.78
C ARG A 447 -38.41 -35.25 12.94
N SER A 448 -39.27 -34.20 12.95
CA SER A 448 -40.48 -33.83 12.19
C SER A 448 -40.84 -32.34 12.43
N ARG A 449 -41.26 -31.59 11.37
CA ARG A 449 -42.36 -30.56 11.23
C ARG A 449 -42.51 -29.36 12.23
N PRO A 450 -43.34 -28.31 11.96
CA PRO A 450 -44.22 -27.97 10.80
C PRO A 450 -44.15 -26.50 10.26
N ALA A 451 -44.96 -26.23 9.21
CA ALA A 451 -45.24 -24.96 8.52
C ALA A 451 -46.25 -24.03 9.28
N PRO A 452 -46.64 -22.86 8.70
CA PRO A 452 -47.91 -22.83 7.93
C PRO A 452 -47.96 -21.92 6.66
N ALA A 453 -48.99 -22.22 5.85
CA ALA A 453 -49.53 -21.63 4.61
C ALA A 453 -50.36 -20.34 4.87
N ALA A 454 -51.01 -19.58 3.97
CA ALA A 454 -51.07 -19.27 2.53
C ALA A 454 -52.19 -18.19 2.37
N ALA A 455 -52.20 -17.37 1.31
CA ALA A 455 -53.39 -16.99 0.51
C ALA A 455 -53.15 -15.79 -0.46
N ARG A 456 -53.75 -15.89 -1.65
CA ARG A 456 -53.95 -14.91 -2.75
C ARG A 456 -55.49 -14.84 -2.98
N PRO A 457 -56.12 -13.84 -3.66
CA PRO A 457 -55.98 -13.61 -5.12
C PRO A 457 -56.35 -12.20 -5.68
N GLY A 458 -56.21 -11.99 -7.01
CA GLY A 458 -56.93 -10.94 -7.77
C GLY A 458 -56.18 -10.28 -8.96
N ARG A 459 -56.71 -10.41 -10.18
CA ARG A 459 -56.46 -9.63 -11.44
C ARG A 459 -57.88 -9.23 -11.98
N PRO A 460 -58.10 -8.22 -12.86
CA PRO A 460 -57.43 -8.06 -14.17
C PRO A 460 -57.32 -6.61 -14.75
N HIS A 461 -56.53 -6.42 -15.84
CA HIS A 461 -56.91 -5.85 -17.16
C HIS A 461 -55.68 -5.46 -18.00
N ASP A 462 -55.79 -5.70 -19.31
CA ASP A 462 -54.92 -5.33 -20.43
C ASP A 462 -55.82 -4.61 -21.47
N PRO A 463 -55.30 -3.83 -22.46
CA PRO A 463 -55.15 -4.48 -23.78
C PRO A 463 -54.06 -3.94 -24.75
N ALA A 464 -53.62 -4.86 -25.63
CA ALA A 464 -53.35 -4.77 -27.09
C ALA A 464 -52.10 -4.00 -27.59
N ALA A 465 -51.38 -4.36 -28.67
CA ALA A 465 -51.37 -5.40 -29.72
C ALA A 465 -49.99 -5.27 -30.45
N GLY A 466 -49.43 -6.17 -31.27
CA GLY A 466 -49.86 -7.44 -31.86
C GLY A 466 -48.78 -7.98 -32.85
N HIS A 467 -49.00 -9.22 -33.30
CA HIS A 467 -48.50 -9.91 -34.51
C HIS A 467 -46.97 -10.16 -34.68
N GLY A 468 -46.45 -11.33 -35.06
CA GLY A 468 -46.96 -12.63 -35.50
C GLY A 468 -45.75 -13.52 -35.86
N GLY A 469 -45.81 -14.84 -35.61
CA GLY A 469 -44.69 -15.81 -35.76
C GLY A 469 -44.41 -16.24 -37.22
N PRO A 470 -43.96 -17.49 -37.52
CA PRO A 470 -43.52 -18.62 -36.66
C PRO A 470 -42.24 -19.34 -37.24
N PRO A 471 -42.02 -20.67 -37.12
CA PRO A 471 -41.29 -21.35 -36.04
C PRO A 471 -40.13 -22.27 -36.53
N GLY A 472 -39.33 -22.85 -35.63
CA GLY A 472 -38.33 -23.86 -36.01
C GLY A 472 -37.57 -24.54 -34.85
N THR A 473 -38.22 -25.53 -34.23
CA THR A 473 -37.72 -26.83 -33.73
C THR A 473 -36.38 -26.98 -32.97
N HIS A 474 -36.54 -27.59 -31.78
CA HIS A 474 -35.62 -28.30 -30.88
C HIS A 474 -34.33 -28.94 -31.44
N ALA A 475 -33.24 -28.83 -30.66
CA ALA A 475 -32.41 -29.97 -30.26
C ALA A 475 -31.48 -29.62 -29.07
N VAL A 476 -31.52 -30.45 -28.02
CA VAL A 476 -30.46 -30.64 -27.02
C VAL A 476 -29.79 -31.97 -27.38
N PRO A 477 -28.45 -32.11 -27.33
CA PRO A 477 -27.88 -32.91 -26.24
C PRO A 477 -26.45 -32.56 -25.77
N THR A 478 -26.26 -32.81 -24.46
CA THR A 478 -25.10 -33.47 -23.80
C THR A 478 -23.69 -32.84 -23.78
N GLY A 479 -23.22 -32.60 -22.55
CA GLY A 479 -21.97 -33.21 -22.03
C GLY A 479 -20.67 -32.38 -22.09
N PRO A 480 -19.78 -32.50 -21.09
CA PRO A 480 -18.86 -31.44 -20.69
C PRO A 480 -17.52 -31.47 -21.44
N ARG A 481 -16.93 -30.30 -21.70
CA ARG A 481 -15.51 -30.18 -22.06
C ARG A 481 -14.83 -29.14 -21.17
N ARG A 482 -13.80 -29.60 -20.45
CA ARG A 482 -12.79 -28.78 -19.77
C ARG A 482 -12.12 -27.85 -20.78
N PRO A 483 -11.77 -26.60 -20.44
CA PRO A 483 -10.70 -25.90 -21.14
C PRO A 483 -9.37 -26.23 -20.48
N GLY A 484 -8.47 -26.79 -21.28
CA GLY A 484 -7.05 -26.88 -20.96
C GLY A 484 -6.39 -25.51 -21.11
N ALA A 485 -5.25 -25.39 -20.44
CA ALA A 485 -4.30 -24.30 -20.58
C ALA A 485 -3.78 -24.23 -22.03
N ASP A 486 -3.93 -23.07 -22.65
CA ASP A 486 -3.16 -22.55 -23.79
C ASP A 486 -3.33 -21.03 -23.69
N GLY A 487 -2.31 -20.21 -23.47
CA GLY A 487 -1.00 -20.25 -24.10
C GLY A 487 -0.88 -18.97 -24.93
N TRP A 488 -0.19 -17.97 -24.38
CA TRP A 488 0.16 -16.72 -25.04
C TRP A 488 0.68 -16.99 -26.46
N ARG A 489 0.00 -16.44 -27.49
CA ARG A 489 0.51 -16.39 -28.87
C ARG A 489 0.54 -14.96 -29.36
N CYS A 490 1.73 -14.35 -29.31
CA CYS A 490 2.05 -13.10 -30.00
C CYS A 490 2.08 -13.32 -31.52
N GLY A 491 1.19 -12.61 -32.23
CA GLY A 491 1.21 -12.50 -33.68
C GLY A 491 2.17 -11.41 -34.14
N LEU A 492 3.37 -11.78 -34.60
CA LEU A 492 4.31 -10.88 -35.27
C LEU A 492 3.82 -10.55 -36.68
N ARG A 493 3.46 -9.29 -36.94
CA ARG A 493 3.34 -8.73 -38.30
C ARG A 493 4.66 -8.10 -38.72
N ARG A 494 5.29 -8.66 -39.76
CA ARG A 494 6.44 -8.05 -40.47
C ARG A 494 5.99 -6.86 -41.31
N PRO A 495 6.77 -5.77 -41.43
CA PRO A 495 6.48 -4.69 -42.36
C PRO A 495 6.93 -5.04 -43.80
N ARG A 496 6.12 -4.60 -44.77
CA ARG A 496 6.39 -4.70 -46.22
C ARG A 496 7.43 -3.68 -46.66
N ALA A 497 8.34 -4.13 -47.51
CA ALA A 497 9.30 -3.31 -48.25
C ALA A 497 8.60 -2.46 -49.33
N GLY A 498 9.05 -1.21 -49.48
CA GLY A 498 8.80 -0.35 -50.63
C GLY A 498 10.09 0.40 -50.95
N GLY A 499 10.78 -0.03 -52.01
CA GLY A 499 12.00 0.61 -52.49
C GLY A 499 11.71 1.79 -53.42
N ARG A 500 12.63 2.75 -53.49
CA ARG A 500 12.93 3.55 -54.68
C ARG A 500 14.39 4.01 -54.66
N HIS A 501 14.95 4.06 -55.86
CA HIS A 501 16.36 4.14 -56.23
C HIS A 501 17.03 5.51 -56.05
N SER A 502 18.33 5.50 -55.76
CA SER A 502 19.33 6.34 -56.47
C SER A 502 20.77 5.79 -56.28
N ARG A 503 21.53 5.77 -57.38
CA ARG A 503 22.82 5.11 -57.65
C ARG A 503 24.07 5.88 -57.09
N PRO A 504 25.30 5.30 -57.15
CA PRO A 504 26.38 5.51 -56.17
C PRO A 504 27.48 6.49 -56.60
N ARG A 505 28.32 6.92 -55.65
CA ARG A 505 29.65 7.52 -55.91
C ARG A 505 30.75 6.84 -55.08
N ARG A 506 31.93 6.83 -55.69
CA ARG A 506 33.09 5.94 -55.53
C ARG A 506 33.95 6.20 -54.28
N LEU A 507 34.68 5.15 -53.87
CA LEU A 507 35.88 5.16 -53.00
C LEU A 507 37.08 5.85 -53.67
N PRO A 508 38.09 6.25 -52.87
CA PRO A 508 39.35 5.46 -52.80
C PRO A 508 39.83 5.28 -51.33
N SER A 509 40.15 4.07 -50.87
CA SER A 509 41.49 3.45 -50.80
C SER A 509 42.63 4.39 -50.38
N ASP A 510 43.18 4.18 -49.18
CA ASP A 510 44.61 3.89 -49.02
C ASP A 510 44.95 3.35 -47.61
N ARG A 511 45.73 2.27 -47.60
CA ARG A 511 46.50 1.72 -46.47
C ARG A 511 47.98 1.90 -46.81
N PRO A 512 48.85 1.90 -45.79
CA PRO A 512 50.06 1.07 -45.90
C PRO A 512 50.18 0.05 -44.76
N ALA A 513 51.05 -0.92 -44.99
CA ALA A 513 51.14 -2.22 -44.37
C ALA A 513 52.28 -2.39 -43.35
N ARG A 514 52.01 -3.18 -42.29
CA ARG A 514 52.80 -4.31 -41.70
C ARG A 514 54.21 -4.04 -41.10
N PRO A 515 54.88 -5.00 -40.39
CA PRO A 515 54.56 -6.41 -40.05
C PRO A 515 54.70 -6.78 -38.53
N GLY A 516 54.08 -7.87 -38.01
CA GLY A 516 54.67 -9.21 -37.79
C GLY A 516 54.76 -9.49 -36.26
N ALA A 517 54.23 -10.54 -35.63
CA ALA A 517 54.51 -11.98 -35.66
C ALA A 517 53.35 -12.73 -34.93
N ARG A 518 52.70 -13.78 -35.47
CA ARG A 518 53.03 -15.23 -35.47
C ARG A 518 53.40 -15.86 -34.11
N HIS A 519 52.43 -16.56 -33.49
CA HIS A 519 52.47 -17.94 -32.95
C HIS A 519 51.03 -18.31 -32.48
N ARG A 520 50.19 -19.02 -33.26
CA ARG A 520 49.96 -20.48 -33.39
C ARG A 520 49.77 -21.30 -32.08
N VAL A 521 48.51 -21.80 -31.93
CA VAL A 521 48.09 -23.21 -31.64
C VAL A 521 48.29 -23.67 -30.17
N ARG A 522 47.31 -24.23 -29.44
CA ARG A 522 46.52 -25.47 -29.69
C ARG A 522 45.36 -25.64 -28.69
N ALA A 523 44.36 -26.41 -29.10
CA ALA A 523 43.21 -26.92 -28.35
C ALA A 523 43.53 -28.16 -27.48
N ALA A 524 42.69 -28.42 -26.46
CA ALA A 524 42.20 -29.72 -25.93
C ALA A 524 41.61 -29.48 -24.51
N ALA A 525 40.30 -29.63 -24.29
CA ALA A 525 39.61 -30.85 -23.85
C ALA A 525 39.82 -31.20 -22.36
N ALA A 526 38.80 -30.90 -21.55
CA ALA A 526 38.27 -31.68 -20.43
C ALA A 526 36.87 -31.15 -20.11
#